data_AF-A0A950U1I8-F1
#
_entry.id   AF-A0A950U1I8-F1
#
_cell.length_a   1.000
_cell.length_b   1.000
_cell.length_c   1.000
_cell.angle_alpha   90.00
_cell.angle_beta   90.00
_cell.angle_gamma   90.00
#
_symmetry.space_group_name_H-M   'P 1'
#
loop_
_entity.id
_entity.type
_entity.pdbx_description
1 polymer ?
#
loop_
_entity_poly.entity_id
_entity_poly.type
_entity_poly.pdbx_seq_one_letter_code
_entity_poly.pdbx_strand_id
1 'polypeptide(L)' 'MLVSCDECEMQDTEACDDCVVTFLVGRRPGEAVVIDAAEERAVRALADAGLVPELRHRRRVG' A
#
# COMPACT_ATOMS: atom_id res chain seq x y z
N MET A 1 12.70 -0.69 1.88
CA MET A 1 11.44 -1.31 2.31
C MET A 1 10.89 -2.08 1.13
N LEU A 2 10.67 -3.39 1.27
CA LEU A 2 10.10 -4.24 0.23
C LEU A 2 8.73 -4.69 0.70
N VAL A 3 7.71 -4.58 -0.15
CA VAL A 3 6.38 -5.14 0.08
C VAL A 3 6.28 -6.43 -0.72
N SER A 4 5.91 -7.53 -0.06
CA SER A 4 5.69 -8.83 -0.70
C SER A 4 4.29 -9.33 -0.35
N CYS A 5 3.47 -9.58 -1.37
CA CYS A 5 2.13 -10.13 -1.16
C CYS A 5 2.17 -11.55 -0.56
N ASP A 6 3.20 -12.34 -0.89
CA ASP A 6 3.36 -13.72 -0.38
C ASP A 6 3.70 -13.76 1.12
N GLU A 7 4.30 -12.69 1.64
CA GLU A 7 4.62 -12.55 3.06
C GLU A 7 3.56 -11.74 3.83
N CYS A 8 2.44 -11.36 3.21
CA CYS A 8 1.43 -10.51 3.83
C CYS A 8 0.40 -11.35 4.62
N GLU A 9 0.15 -11.00 5.89
CA GLU A 9 -0.90 -11.64 6.71
C GLU A 9 -2.30 -11.45 6.12
N MET A 10 -2.50 -10.39 5.33
CA MET A 10 -3.78 -10.05 4.69
C MET A 10 -3.99 -10.73 3.33
N GLN A 11 -3.02 -11.52 2.84
CA GLN A 11 -3.16 -12.22 1.56
C GLN A 11 -4.42 -13.10 1.57
N ASP A 12 -5.16 -13.08 0.46
CA ASP A 12 -6.43 -13.81 0.25
C ASP A 12 -7.61 -13.35 1.12
N THR A 13 -7.53 -12.15 1.72
CA THR A 13 -8.65 -11.49 2.41
C THR A 13 -9.25 -10.37 1.55
N GLU A 14 -10.44 -9.86 1.92
CA GLU A 14 -11.08 -8.71 1.25
C GLU A 14 -10.19 -7.44 1.23
N ALA A 15 -9.17 -7.35 2.08
CA ALA A 15 -8.22 -6.25 2.03
C ALA A 15 -7.37 -6.23 0.75
N CYS A 16 -7.21 -7.38 0.06
CA CYS A 16 -6.51 -7.46 -1.22
C CYS A 16 -7.30 -6.79 -2.36
N ASP A 17 -8.64 -6.79 -2.29
CA ASP A 17 -9.51 -6.23 -3.33
C ASP A 17 -9.36 -4.71 -3.43
N ASP A 18 -9.07 -4.06 -2.30
CA ASP A 18 -8.83 -2.62 -2.16
C ASP A 18 -7.33 -2.29 -1.98
N CYS A 19 -6.43 -3.20 -2.34
CA CYS A 19 -5.00 -2.99 -2.15
C CYS A 19 -4.38 -2.18 -3.30
N VAL A 20 -3.68 -1.08 -2.97
CA VAL A 20 -2.95 -0.25 -3.94
C VAL A 20 -1.85 -1.03 -4.69
N VAL A 21 -1.34 -2.13 -4.12
CA VAL A 21 -0.24 -2.92 -4.72
C VAL A 21 -0.62 -3.46 -6.09
N THR A 22 -1.89 -3.86 -6.30
CA THR A 22 -2.41 -4.31 -7.60
C THR A 22 -2.23 -3.25 -8.68
N PHE A 23 -2.38 -1.97 -8.32
CA PHE A 23 -2.19 -0.84 -9.24
C PHE A 23 -0.71 -0.50 -9.47
N LEU A 24 0.17 -0.76 -8.49
CA LEU A 24 1.59 -0.43 -8.57
C LEU A 24 2.40 -1.45 -9.38
N VAL A 25 2.10 -2.74 -9.22
CA VAL A 25 2.88 -3.84 -9.83
C VAL A 25 2.58 -4.01 -11.33
N GLY A 26 1.41 -3.60 -11.82
CA GLY A 26 1.03 -3.70 -13.24
C GLY A 26 1.64 -2.65 -14.17
N ARG A 27 2.50 -1.76 -13.67
CA ARG A 27 3.00 -0.58 -14.41
C ARG A 27 4.25 -0.88 -15.22
N ARG A 28 4.41 -0.19 -16.35
CA ARG A 28 5.57 -0.39 -17.24
C ARG A 28 6.84 0.27 -16.66
N PRO A 29 8.05 -0.20 -17.01
CA PRO A 29 9.28 0.50 -16.68
C PRO A 29 9.23 1.96 -17.16
N GLY A 30 9.50 2.91 -16.27
CA GLY A 30 9.36 4.35 -16.52
C GLY A 30 8.06 4.98 -16.03
N GLU A 31 7.07 4.18 -15.64
CA GLU A 31 5.82 4.64 -15.02
C GLU A 31 5.89 4.60 -13.48
N ALA A 32 7.09 4.61 -12.89
CA ALA A 32 7.25 4.54 -11.45
C ALA A 32 6.41 5.61 -10.74
N VAL A 33 5.64 5.20 -9.74
CA VAL A 33 4.92 6.12 -8.87
C VAL A 33 5.92 6.61 -7.83
N VAL A 34 6.20 7.92 -7.87
CA VAL A 34 7.02 8.59 -6.86
C VAL A 34 6.07 9.36 -5.98
N ILE A 35 6.15 9.12 -4.67
CA ILE A 35 5.46 9.89 -3.65
C ILE A 35 6.51 10.73 -2.96
N ASP A 36 6.41 12.05 -3.09
CA ASP A 36 7.32 12.96 -2.40
C ASP A 36 6.93 13.13 -0.92
N ALA A 37 7.78 13.84 -0.16
CA ALA A 37 7.55 14.00 1.27
C ALA A 37 6.29 14.82 1.61
N ALA A 38 5.85 15.73 0.74
CA ALA A 38 4.63 16.50 0.94
C ALA A 38 3.39 15.63 0.67
N GLU A 39 3.43 14.83 -0.39
CA GLU A 39 2.39 13.86 -0.72
C GLU A 39 2.27 12.79 0.39
N GLU A 40 3.39 12.28 0.91
CA GLU A 40 3.39 11.33 2.03
C GLU A 40 2.68 11.90 3.26
N ARG A 41 2.98 13.16 3.60
CA ARG A 41 2.31 13.85 4.72
C ARG A 41 0.82 14.05 4.46
N ALA A 42 0.43 14.35 3.23
CA ALA A 42 -0.98 14.48 2.87
C ALA A 42 -1.72 13.14 3.03
N VAL A 43 -1.14 12.04 2.56
CA VAL A 43 -1.72 10.69 2.73
C VAL A 43 -1.88 10.34 4.22
N ARG A 44 -0.88 10.65 5.05
CA ARG A 44 -0.99 10.46 6.51
C ARG A 44 -2.12 11.29 7.12
N ALA A 45 -2.23 12.57 6.76
CA ALA A 45 -3.29 13.43 7.27
C ALA A 45 -4.69 12.94 6.86
N LEU A 46 -4.83 12.39 5.64
CA LEU A 46 -6.08 11.78 5.19
C LEU A 46 -6.42 10.52 5.99
N ALA A 47 -5.41 9.70 6.33
CA ALA A 47 -5.61 8.50 7.15
C ALA A 47 -6.04 8.88 8.58
N ASP A 48 -5.36 9.86 9.19
CA ASP A 48 -5.71 10.39 10.53
C ASP A 48 -7.14 10.96 10.57
N ALA A 49 -7.63 11.50 9.45
CA ALA A 49 -9.00 11.99 9.30
C ALA A 49 -10.02 10.89 8.93
N GLY A 50 -9.59 9.64 8.73
CA GLY A 50 -10.45 8.51 8.35
C GLY A 50 -10.92 8.53 6.88
N LEU A 51 -10.29 9.34 6.03
CA LEU A 51 -10.66 9.50 4.62
C LEU A 51 -10.00 8.45 3.70
N VAL A 52 -8.91 7.85 4.14
CA VAL A 52 -8.25 6.73 3.46
C VAL A 52 -7.90 5.64 4.47
N PRO A 53 -7.75 4.37 4.05
CA PRO A 53 -7.28 3.32 4.94
C PRO A 53 -5.86 3.58 5.46
N GLU A 54 -5.62 3.23 6.72
CA GLU A 54 -4.26 3.09 7.25
C GLU A 54 -3.50 1.93 6.58
N LEU A 55 -2.18 1.85 6.81
CA LEU A 55 -1.34 0.77 6.29
C LEU A 55 -1.77 -0.59 6.87
N ARG A 56 -2.43 -1.40 6.05
CA ARG A 56 -2.89 -2.76 6.40
C ARG A 56 -1.81 -3.84 6.27
N HIS A 57 -0.69 -3.57 5.58
CA HIS A 57 0.36 -4.56 5.36
C HIS A 57 1.01 -4.96 6.69
N ARG A 58 0.87 -6.25 7.04
CA ARG A 58 1.57 -6.90 8.14
C ARG A 58 2.32 -8.09 7.58
N ARG A 59 3.59 -8.21 7.93
CA ARG A 59 4.40 -9.36 7.50
C ARG A 59 4.03 -10.56 8.36
N ARG A 60 3.72 -11.70 7.74
CA ARG A 60 3.59 -13.00 8.40
C ARG A 60 4.85 -13.23 9.21
N VAL A 61 4.73 -13.18 10.53
CA VAL A 61 5.79 -13.69 11.41
C VAL A 61 5.61 -15.21 11.45
N GLY A 62 6.55 -15.91 10.82
CA GLY A 62 6.71 -17.36 11.02
C GLY A 62 7.22 -17.66 12.42
#